data_AF-A0A953UHB5-F1
#
_entry.id   AF-A0A953UHB5-F1
#
_cell.length_a   1.000
_cell.length_b   1.000
_cell.length_c   1.000
_cell.angle_alpha   90.00
_cell.angle_beta   90.00
_cell.angle_gamma   90.00
#
_symmetry.space_group_name_H-M   'P 1'
#
loop_
_entity.id
_entity.type
_entity.pdbx_description
1 polymer ?
#
loop_
_entity_poly.entity_id
_entity_poly.type
_entity_poly.pdbx_seq_one_letter_code
_entity_poly.pdbx_strand_id
1 'polypeptide(L)'
;MSKRFTVELELPDDVAATLRESDVANKAKEALVLELLREHRISQGKAAEMLQLSRGDLFPLMTKYQVPVVDLSPDELREELPQDFRKQS
;
A
#
# COMPACT_ATOMS: atom_id res chain seq x y z
N MET A 1 20.79 -5.95 -8.55
CA MET A 1 20.33 -6.28 -9.92
C MET A 1 18.90 -5.83 -10.07
N SER A 2 18.60 -5.03 -11.10
CA SER A 2 17.26 -4.49 -11.34
C SER A 2 16.71 -5.11 -12.62
N LYS A 3 15.48 -5.64 -12.59
CA LYS A 3 14.76 -6.05 -13.82
C LYS A 3 13.78 -4.95 -14.21
N ARG A 4 13.69 -4.66 -15.51
CA ARG A 4 12.70 -3.74 -16.07
C ARG A 4 11.58 -4.57 -16.69
N PHE A 5 10.35 -4.19 -16.40
CA PHE A 5 9.14 -4.77 -16.98
C PHE A 5 8.35 -3.65 -17.69
N THR A 6 7.63 -4.01 -18.75
CA THR A 6 6.72 -3.12 -19.48
C THR A 6 5.31 -3.66 -19.26
N VAL A 7 4.37 -2.78 -18.92
CA VAL A 7 2.96 -3.12 -18.73
C VAL A 7 2.15 -2.24 -19.66
N GLU A 8 1.27 -2.85 -20.45
CA GLU A 8 0.30 -2.16 -21.30
C GLU A 8 -1.05 -2.18 -20.60
N LEU A 9 -1.73 -1.02 -20.57
CA LEU A 9 -3.02 -0.82 -19.92
C LEU A 9 -3.93 -0.11 -20.92
N GLU A 10 -5.09 -0.69 -21.19
CA GLU A 10 -6.14 -0.04 -21.96
C GLU A 10 -7.17 0.56 -21.00
N LEU A 11 -7.50 1.83 -21.21
CA LEU A 11 -8.51 2.55 -20.46
C LEU A 11 -9.50 3.16 -21.48
N PRO A 12 -10.79 3.25 -21.14
CA PRO A 12 -11.73 4.05 -21.91
C PRO A 12 -11.24 5.49 -22.11
N ASP A 13 -11.47 6.06 -23.29
CA ASP A 13 -10.98 7.39 -23.67
C ASP A 13 -11.41 8.50 -22.69
N ASP A 14 -12.64 8.43 -22.19
CA ASP A 14 -13.21 9.37 -21.23
C ASP A 14 -12.48 9.32 -19.88
N VAL A 15 -11.99 8.15 -19.47
CA VAL A 15 -11.17 7.97 -18.28
C VAL A 15 -9.73 8.45 -18.54
N ALA A 16 -9.15 8.04 -19.67
CA ALA A 16 -7.78 8.41 -20.05
C ALA A 16 -7.60 9.92 -20.18
N ALA A 17 -8.60 10.64 -20.69
CA ALA A 17 -8.58 12.10 -20.84
C ALA A 17 -8.43 12.84 -19.50
N THR A 18 -8.77 12.22 -18.37
CA THR A 18 -8.61 12.81 -17.03
C THR A 18 -7.23 12.60 -16.42
N LEU A 19 -6.39 11.78 -17.04
CA LEU A 19 -5.12 11.32 -16.49
C LEU A 19 -3.94 11.96 -17.21
N ARG A 20 -2.96 12.44 -16.45
CA ARG A 20 -1.63 12.74 -16.99
C ARG A 20 -0.82 11.46 -17.04
N GLU A 21 -0.10 11.19 -18.13
CA GLU A 21 0.72 9.97 -18.29
C GLU A 21 1.68 9.72 -17.11
N SER A 22 2.31 10.79 -16.60
CA SER A 22 3.19 10.73 -15.43
C SER A 22 2.48 10.24 -14.17
N ASP A 23 1.19 10.55 -14.03
CA ASP A 23 0.40 10.19 -12.86
C ASP A 23 -0.04 8.73 -12.94
N VAL A 24 -0.25 8.20 -14.16
CA VAL A 24 -0.61 6.80 -14.38
C VAL A 24 0.53 5.87 -13.97
N ALA A 25 1.75 6.13 -14.46
CA ALA A 25 2.90 5.29 -14.15
C ALA A 25 3.21 5.27 -12.64
N ASN A 26 3.15 6.42 -11.99
CA ASN A 26 3.38 6.53 -10.56
C ASN A 26 2.28 5.83 -9.75
N LYS A 27 1.00 6.02 -10.09
CA LYS A 27 -0.12 5.31 -9.44
C LYS A 27 -0.05 3.80 -9.64
N ALA A 28 0.28 3.35 -10.85
CA ALA A 28 0.44 1.92 -11.14
C ALA A 28 1.58 1.32 -10.31
N LYS A 29 2.70 2.03 -10.18
CA LYS A 29 3.82 1.62 -9.32
C LYS A 29 3.42 1.56 -7.85
N GLU A 30 2.74 2.58 -7.32
CA GLU A 30 2.21 2.59 -5.96
C GLU A 30 1.31 1.39 -5.69
N ALA A 31 0.31 1.18 -6.55
CA ALA A 31 -0.66 0.09 -6.43
C ALA A 31 0.04 -1.28 -6.42
N LEU A 32 0.98 -1.50 -7.34
CA LEU A 32 1.73 -2.76 -7.42
C LEU A 32 2.57 -3.00 -6.16
N VAL A 33 3.30 -1.99 -5.68
CA VAL A 33 4.12 -2.14 -4.47
C VAL A 33 3.26 -2.43 -3.25
N LEU A 34 2.11 -1.77 -3.13
CA LEU A 34 1.21 -1.99 -1.99
C LEU A 34 0.46 -3.32 -2.06
N GLU A 35 0.17 -3.85 -3.25
CA GLU A 35 -0.35 -5.21 -3.40
C GLU A 35 0.68 -6.25 -2.96
N LEU A 36 1.94 -6.10 -3.39
CA LEU A 36 3.02 -7.00 -2.96
C LEU A 36 3.25 -6.96 -1.45
N LEU A 37 3.08 -5.79 -0.83
CA LEU A 37 3.14 -5.63 0.62
C LEU A 37 1.96 -6.34 1.29
N ARG A 38 0.75 -6.19 0.77
CA ARG A 38 -0.47 -6.86 1.27
C ARG A 38 -0.35 -8.38 1.17
N GLU A 39 0.26 -8.90 0.11
CA GLU A 39 0.54 -10.32 -0.06
C GLU A 39 1.75 -10.83 0.77
N HIS A 40 2.34 -9.98 1.62
CA HIS A 40 3.55 -10.27 2.40
C HIS A 40 4.75 -10.72 1.54
N ARG A 41 4.79 -10.36 0.25
CA ARG A 41 5.91 -10.65 -0.67
C ARG A 41 7.11 -9.74 -0.41
N ILE A 42 6.85 -8.54 0.10
CA ILE A 42 7.86 -7.55 0.46
C ILE A 42 7.56 -6.98 1.85
N SER A 43 8.60 -6.50 2.54
CA SER A 43 8.45 -5.83 3.83
C SER A 43 8.07 -4.35 3.68
N GLN A 44 7.54 -3.72 4.74
CA GLN A 44 7.27 -2.28 4.77
C GLN A 44 8.53 -1.45 4.45
N GLY A 45 9.69 -1.86 4.96
CA GLY A 45 10.96 -1.20 4.66
C GLY A 45 11.32 -1.28 3.17
N LYS A 46 11.04 -2.42 2.53
CA LYS A 46 11.28 -2.58 1.08
C LYS A 46 10.29 -1.78 0.25
N ALA A 47 9.03 -1.71 0.66
CA ALA A 47 8.02 -0.87 0.02
C ALA A 47 8.40 0.61 0.08
N ALA A 48 8.84 1.10 1.24
CA ALA A 48 9.34 2.48 1.42
C ALA A 48 10.53 2.78 0.49
N GLU A 49 11.52 1.88 0.42
CA GLU A 49 12.67 2.01 -0.48
C GLU A 49 12.25 2.09 -1.96
N MET A 50 11.36 1.19 -2.40
CA MET A 50 10.89 1.13 -3.80
C MET A 50 10.10 2.37 -4.21
N LEU A 51 9.32 2.94 -3.29
CA LEU A 51 8.54 4.16 -3.51
C LEU A 51 9.30 5.44 -3.19
N GLN A 52 10.54 5.34 -2.68
CA GLN A 52 11.34 6.48 -2.23
C GLN A 52 10.61 7.32 -1.16
N LEU A 53 9.91 6.64 -0.26
CA LEU A 53 9.12 7.24 0.82
C LEU A 53 9.82 7.06 2.16
N SER A 54 9.58 7.99 3.08
CA SER A 54 9.88 7.75 4.49
C SER A 54 8.89 6.74 5.09
N ARG A 55 9.20 6.18 6.28
CA ARG A 55 8.23 5.34 7.00
C ARG A 55 6.96 6.11 7.35
N GLY A 56 7.08 7.39 7.68
CA GLY A 56 5.94 8.25 8.01
C GLY A 56 5.02 8.47 6.82
N ASP A 57 5.59 8.57 5.61
CA ASP A 57 4.80 8.74 4.37
C ASP A 57 4.20 7.44 3.85
N LEU A 58 4.77 6.29 4.21
CA LEU A 58 4.25 4.99 3.83
C LEU A 58 2.91 4.67 4.50
N PHE A 59 2.73 5.00 5.79
CA PHE A 59 1.50 4.63 6.52
C PHE A 59 0.21 5.29 6.00
N PRO A 60 0.19 6.59 5.65
CA PRO A 60 -0.95 7.19 4.95
C PRO A 60 -1.25 6.48 3.63
N LEU A 61 -0.22 6.07 2.90
CA LEU A 61 -0.39 5.34 1.64
C LEU A 61 -0.97 3.95 1.89
N MET A 62 -0.46 3.21 2.87
CA MET A 62 -1.02 1.91 3.28
C MET A 62 -2.49 2.04 3.65
N THR A 63 -2.86 3.09 4.40
CA THR A 63 -4.25 3.37 4.76
C THR A 63 -5.11 3.63 3.51
N LYS A 64 -4.64 4.47 2.58
CA LYS A 64 -5.33 4.77 1.32
C LYS A 64 -5.60 3.53 0.48
N TYR A 65 -4.66 2.58 0.45
CA TYR A 65 -4.79 1.33 -0.29
C TYR A 65 -5.25 0.16 0.59
N GLN A 66 -5.76 0.41 1.80
CA GLN A 66 -6.29 -0.61 2.70
C GLN A 66 -5.32 -1.77 2.97
N VAL A 67 -4.03 -1.47 3.12
CA VAL A 67 -3.00 -2.42 3.53
C VAL A 67 -2.84 -2.32 5.06
N PRO A 68 -2.99 -3.43 5.81
CA PRO A 68 -2.82 -3.41 7.26
C PRO A 68 -1.43 -2.90 7.66
N VAL A 69 -1.38 -1.93 8.58
CA VAL A 69 -0.12 -1.41 9.15
C VAL A 69 0.47 -2.40 10.15
N VAL A 70 -0.39 -3.20 10.77
CA VAL A 70 -0.02 -4.22 11.74
C VAL A 70 -0.59 -5.55 11.27
N ASP A 71 0.25 -6.57 11.30
CA ASP A 71 -0.11 -7.95 11.00
C ASP A 71 -0.53 -8.65 12.30
N LEU A 72 -1.67 -8.23 12.83
CA LEU A 72 -2.31 -8.86 13.98
C LEU A 72 -3.70 -9.32 13.54
N SER A 73 -4.02 -10.58 13.80
CA SER A 73 -5.40 -11.03 13.73
C SER A 73 -6.27 -10.27 14.73
N PRO A 74 -7.59 -10.16 14.51
CA PRO A 74 -8.50 -9.53 15.47
C PRO A 74 -8.43 -10.15 16.88
N ASP A 75 -8.09 -11.43 16.98
CA ASP A 75 -7.95 -12.14 18.25
C ASP A 75 -6.65 -11.77 18.96
N GLU A 76 -5.52 -11.76 18.25
CA GLU A 76 -4.24 -11.28 18.80
C GLU A 76 -4.32 -9.81 19.21
N LEU A 77 -5.01 -8.98 18.41
CA LEU A 77 -5.27 -7.58 18.76
C LEU A 77 -6.10 -7.47 20.05
N ARG A 78 -7.13 -8.31 20.23
CA ARG A 78 -7.92 -8.31 21.47
C ARG A 78 -7.04 -8.66 22.66
N GLU A 79 -6.14 -9.63 22.52
CA GLU A 79 -5.23 -10.06 23.58
C GLU A 79 -4.20 -8.98 23.95
N GLU A 80 -3.65 -8.27 22.98
CA GLU A 80 -2.66 -7.20 23.18
C GLU A 80 -3.27 -5.86 23.63
N LEU A 81 -4.55 -5.60 23.36
CA LEU A 81 -5.21 -4.37 23.79
C LEU A 81 -5.24 -4.26 25.33
N PRO A 82 -4.73 -3.15 25.91
CA PRO A 82 -4.83 -2.89 27.34
C PRO A 82 -6.28 -2.96 27.81
N GLN A 83 -6.49 -3.54 29.01
CA GLN A 83 -7.83 -3.76 29.60
C GLN A 83 -8.69 -2.48 29.66
N ASP A 84 -8.06 -1.31 29.74
CA ASP A 84 -8.71 0.01 29.81
C ASP A 84 -9.40 0.42 28.49
N PHE A 85 -8.97 -0.13 27.36
CA PHE A 85 -9.61 0.08 26.05
C PHE A 85 -10.81 -0.86 25.81
N ARG A 86 -10.99 -1.92 26.61
CA ARG A 86 -12.08 -2.90 26.43
C ARG A 86 -13.44 -2.46 26.99
N LYS A 87 -13.51 -1.35 27.75
CA LYS A 87 -14.70 -0.94 28.52
C LYS A 87 -15.51 0.24 27.96
N GLN A 88 -15.30 0.66 26.72
CA GLN A 88 -16.02 1.82 26.13
C GLN A 88 -16.98 1.47 24.97
N SER A 89 -17.39 0.20 24.80
CA SER A 89 -18.53 -0.16 23.93
C SER A 89 -19.82 -0.32 24.70
#